data_AF-A0A7S0BAV1-F1
#
_entry.id   AF-A0A7S0BAV1-F1
#
_cell.length_a   1.000
_cell.length_b   1.000
_cell.length_c   1.000
_cell.angle_alpha   90.00
_cell.angle_beta   90.00
_cell.angle_gamma   90.00
#
_symmetry.space_group_name_H-M   'P 1'
#
loop_
_entity.id
_entity.type
_entity.pdbx_description
1 polymer ?
#
loop_
_entity_poly.entity_id
_entity_poly.type
_entity_poly.pdbx_seq_one_letter_code
_entity_poly.pdbx_strand_id
1 'polypeptide(L)'
;DDDEVNQEVIHNALGERYDVVRAMNGNDALAHLERCTKACSTEEVGTMRLPDLILLDIQMPGLTGFDVLKELRGKYTSAHTKLPVIMVSAKAPMEVAALQSYSDGCS
;
A
#
# COMPACT_ATOMS: atom_id res chain seq x y z
N ASP A 1 -4.94 2.55 4.17
CA ASP A 1 -5.39 3.21 5.41
C ASP A 1 -6.78 2.66 5.67
N ASP A 2 -7.06 2.21 6.88
CA ASP A 2 -8.37 1.63 7.25
C ASP A 2 -9.40 2.68 7.67
N ASP A 3 -9.01 3.95 7.74
CA ASP A 3 -9.90 5.07 8.05
C ASP A 3 -10.32 5.82 6.78
N GLU A 4 -11.64 5.87 6.52
CA GLU A 4 -12.22 6.57 5.38
C GLU A 4 -11.92 8.08 5.39
N VAL A 5 -11.85 8.70 6.58
CA VAL A 5 -11.59 10.13 6.72
C VAL A 5 -10.17 10.45 6.26
N ASN A 6 -9.20 9.62 6.64
CA ASN A 6 -7.81 9.79 6.19
C ASN A 6 -7.69 9.66 4.67
N GLN A 7 -8.36 8.67 4.08
CA GLN A 7 -8.38 8.49 2.64
C GLN A 7 -9.02 9.67 1.92
N GLU A 8 -10.10 10.23 2.48
CA GLU A 8 -10.80 11.37 1.90
C GLU A 8 -9.94 12.65 1.95
N VAL A 9 -9.19 12.86 3.03
CA VAL A 9 -8.21 13.97 3.11
C VAL A 9 -7.15 13.84 2.02
N ILE A 10 -6.57 12.65 1.84
CA ILE A 10 -5.54 12.41 0.82
C ILE A 10 -6.14 12.55 -0.59
N HIS A 11 -7.33 12.01 -0.82
CA HIS A 11 -8.04 12.14 -2.09
C HIS A 11 -8.31 13.60 -2.42
N ASN A 12 -8.78 14.41 -1.47
CA ASN A 12 -9.01 15.83 -1.71
C ASN A 12 -7.71 16.61 -1.93
N ALA A 13 -6.60 16.19 -1.34
CA ALA A 13 -5.30 16.82 -1.54
C ALA A 13 -4.63 16.47 -2.88
N LEU A 14 -4.82 15.24 -3.39
CA LEU A 14 -4.10 14.71 -4.55
C LEU A 14 -4.98 14.46 -5.78
N GLY A 15 -6.29 14.26 -5.60
CA GLY A 15 -7.24 13.81 -6.62
C GLY A 15 -7.48 14.79 -7.76
N GLU A 16 -7.16 16.09 -7.57
CA GLU A 16 -7.21 17.04 -8.69
C GLU A 16 -6.09 16.83 -9.72
N ARG A 17 -4.97 16.21 -9.32
CA ARG A 17 -3.76 16.09 -10.14
C ARG A 17 -3.36 14.65 -10.46
N TYR A 18 -3.81 13.71 -9.64
CA TYR A 18 -3.45 12.30 -9.72
C TYR A 18 -4.72 11.44 -9.76
N ASP A 19 -4.63 10.30 -10.45
CA ASP A 19 -5.66 9.26 -10.37
C ASP A 19 -5.45 8.47 -9.07
N VAL A 20 -6.35 8.67 -8.11
CA VAL A 20 -6.22 8.13 -6.75
C VAL A 20 -7.07 6.88 -6.61
N VAL A 21 -6.39 5.73 -6.51
CA VAL A 21 -7.02 4.46 -6.14
C VAL A 21 -6.98 4.28 -4.63
N ARG A 22 -8.12 3.90 -4.05
CA ARG A 22 -8.31 3.69 -2.61
C ARG A 22 -8.43 2.20 -2.27
N ALA A 23 -7.85 1.81 -1.14
CA ALA A 23 -7.96 0.47 -0.57
C ALA A 23 -8.03 0.55 0.96
N MET A 24 -9.09 -0.03 1.53
CA MET A 24 -9.40 0.03 2.97
C MET A 24 -8.56 -0.94 3.81
N ASN A 25 -7.88 -1.90 3.19
CA ASN A 25 -7.04 -2.87 3.88
C ASN A 25 -5.96 -3.42 2.94
N GLY A 26 -5.00 -4.15 3.51
CA GLY A 26 -3.89 -4.73 2.75
C GLY A 26 -4.32 -5.75 1.70
N ASN A 27 -5.36 -6.56 1.96
CA ASN A 27 -5.84 -7.56 1.00
C ASN A 27 -6.45 -6.90 -0.25
N ASP A 28 -7.28 -5.88 -0.06
CA ASP A 28 -7.89 -5.11 -1.15
C ASP A 28 -6.81 -4.42 -1.99
N ALA A 29 -5.77 -3.87 -1.34
CA ALA A 29 -4.64 -3.26 -2.03
C ALA A 29 -3.89 -4.28 -2.90
N LEU A 30 -3.58 -5.46 -2.36
CA LEU A 30 -2.90 -6.53 -3.10
C LEU A 30 -3.75 -7.07 -4.25
N ALA A 31 -5.05 -7.28 -4.03
CA ALA A 31 -5.98 -7.73 -5.07
C ALA A 31 -6.15 -6.70 -6.19
N HIS A 32 -6.11 -5.39 -5.88
CA HIS A 32 -6.11 -4.35 -6.90
C HIS A 32 -4.85 -4.40 -7.77
N LEU A 33 -3.68 -4.48 -7.14
CA LEU A 33 -2.39 -4.53 -7.84
C LEU A 33 -2.23 -5.80 -8.68
N GLU A 34 -2.73 -6.94 -8.20
CA GLU A 34 -2.74 -8.18 -8.98
C GLU A 34 -3.63 -8.07 -10.22
N ARG A 35 -4.77 -7.37 -10.13
CA ARG A 35 -5.61 -7.09 -11.31
C ARG A 35 -4.89 -6.18 -12.32
N CYS A 36 -4.19 -5.14 -11.85
CA CYS A 36 -3.41 -4.26 -12.73
C CYS A 36 -2.30 -5.01 -13.48
N THR A 37 -1.60 -5.93 -12.81
CA THR A 37 -0.52 -6.71 -13.45
C THR A 37 -1.06 -7.73 -14.47
N LYS A 38 -2.18 -8.40 -14.16
CA LYS A 38 -2.81 -9.36 -15.07
C LYS A 38 -3.43 -8.70 -16.30
N ALA A 39 -4.08 -7.54 -16.12
CA ALA A 39 -4.72 -6.80 -17.21
C ALA A 39 -3.72 -6.31 -18.28
N CYS A 40 -2.42 -6.20 -17.96
CA CYS A 40 -1.40 -5.85 -18.95
C CYS A 40 -1.08 -7.00 -19.93
N SER A 41 -1.53 -8.22 -19.66
CA SER A 41 -1.25 -9.41 -20.48
C SER A 41 -2.38 -9.75 -21.46
N THR A 42 -3.55 -9.12 -21.31
CA THR A 42 -4.70 -9.28 -22.19
C THR A 42 -4.98 -7.94 -22.87
N GLU A 43 -5.28 -7.93 -24.17
CA GLU A 43 -5.58 -6.71 -24.93
C GLU A 43 -6.98 -6.14 -24.60
N GLU A 44 -7.40 -6.32 -23.35
CA GLU A 44 -8.66 -5.85 -22.83
C GLU A 44 -8.53 -4.37 -22.56
N VAL A 45 -9.29 -3.58 -23.33
CA VAL A 45 -9.41 -2.13 -23.25
C VAL A 45 -10.12 -1.74 -21.95
N GLY A 46 -9.43 -1.97 -20.83
CA GLY A 46 -9.82 -1.55 -19.49
C GLY A 46 -8.61 -0.86 -18.87
N THR A 47 -8.78 0.40 -18.49
CA THR A 47 -7.78 1.37 -18.02
C THR A 47 -7.09 1.01 -16.69
N MET A 48 -6.86 -0.27 -16.39
CA MET A 48 -6.31 -0.72 -15.12
C MET A 48 -4.77 -0.71 -15.18
N ARG A 49 -4.19 0.47 -14.96
CA ARG A 49 -2.73 0.65 -14.94
C ARG A 49 -2.16 0.35 -13.55
N LEU A 50 -0.90 -0.07 -13.50
CA LEU A 50 -0.15 -0.11 -12.25
C LEU A 50 0.00 1.33 -11.72
N PRO A 51 -0.16 1.56 -10.41
CA PRO A 51 0.07 2.87 -9.84
C PRO A 51 1.55 3.24 -9.92
N ASP A 52 1.84 4.53 -10.05
CA ASP A 52 3.21 5.05 -10.02
C ASP A 52 3.73 5.28 -8.60
N LEU A 53 2.84 5.31 -7.61
CA LEU A 53 3.13 5.55 -6.20
C LEU A 53 2.09 4.88 -5.31
N ILE A 54 2.54 4.29 -4.19
CA ILE A 54 1.66 3.77 -3.15
C ILE A 54 1.89 4.56 -1.86
N LEU A 55 0.81 5.10 -1.29
CA LEU A 55 0.75 5.57 0.09
C LEU A 55 0.16 4.45 0.94
N LEU A 56 0.93 3.95 1.92
CA LEU A 56 0.57 2.79 2.71
C LEU A 56 0.58 3.13 4.19
N ASP A 57 -0.50 2.79 4.89
CA ASP A 57 -0.52 2.90 6.34
C ASP A 57 0.17 1.70 6.99
N ILE A 58 1.02 1.98 7.96
CA ILE A 58 1.66 0.96 8.79
C ILE A 58 0.63 0.33 9.73
N GLN A 59 -0.24 1.16 10.34
CA GLN A 59 -1.11 0.76 11.44
C GLN A 59 -2.50 0.35 10.95
N MET A 60 -2.57 -0.73 10.18
CA MET A 60 -3.85 -1.33 9.79
C MET A 60 -4.17 -2.58 10.62
N PRO A 61 -5.45 -2.84 10.96
CA PRO A 61 -5.87 -4.07 11.60
C PRO A 61 -5.78 -5.26 10.61
N GLY A 62 -5.30 -6.40 11.11
CA GLY A 62 -5.12 -7.61 10.30
C GLY A 62 -3.78 -7.60 9.55
N LEU A 63 -3.82 -7.42 8.23
CA LEU A 63 -2.60 -7.40 7.41
C LEU A 63 -1.91 -6.03 7.55
N THR A 64 -0.76 -6.01 8.23
CA THR A 64 -0.06 -4.75 8.51
C THR A 64 0.52 -4.14 7.25
N GLY A 65 0.79 -2.83 7.26
CA GLY A 65 1.48 -2.17 6.15
C GLY A 65 2.84 -2.81 5.85
N PHE A 66 3.54 -3.32 6.86
CA PHE A 66 4.80 -4.04 6.67
C PHE A 66 4.64 -5.36 5.91
N ASP A 67 3.59 -6.12 6.21
CA ASP A 67 3.31 -7.38 5.51
C ASP A 67 2.98 -7.13 4.04
N VAL A 68 2.16 -6.10 3.77
CA VAL A 68 1.86 -5.64 2.41
C VAL A 68 3.14 -5.22 1.71
N LEU A 69 3.99 -4.41 2.34
CA LEU A 69 5.27 -4.02 1.75
C LEU A 69 6.14 -5.23 1.43
N LYS A 70 6.21 -6.23 2.31
CA LYS A 70 6.99 -7.45 2.08
C LYS A 70 6.49 -8.22 0.86
N GLU A 71 5.16 -8.38 0.74
CA GLU A 71 4.50 -8.95 -0.43
C GLU A 71 4.84 -8.17 -1.72
N LEU A 72 4.71 -6.85 -1.68
CA LEU A 72 5.01 -5.97 -2.82
C LEU A 72 6.46 -6.06 -3.22
N ARG A 73 7.38 -6.04 -2.25
CA ARG A 73 8.82 -6.18 -2.52
C ARG A 73 9.14 -7.53 -3.13
N GLY A 74 8.49 -8.60 -2.71
CA GLY A 74 8.64 -9.92 -3.33
C GLY A 74 8.20 -9.95 -4.78
N LYS A 75 7.04 -9.36 -5.09
CA LYS A 75 6.41 -9.37 -6.42
C LYS A 75 7.03 -8.36 -7.41
N TYR A 76 7.45 -7.19 -6.92
CA TYR A 76 7.99 -6.08 -7.72
C TYR A 76 9.52 -5.91 -7.52
N THR A 77 10.25 -7.03 -7.46
CA THR A 77 11.72 -7.06 -7.26
C THR A 77 12.51 -6.70 -8.51
N SER A 78 11.94 -6.81 -9.72
CA SER A 78 12.67 -6.61 -10.98
C SER A 78 12.99 -5.14 -11.24
N ALA A 79 14.19 -4.87 -11.75
CA ALA A 79 14.75 -3.53 -11.98
C ALA A 79 13.90 -2.62 -12.90
N HIS A 80 12.94 -3.20 -13.64
CA HIS A 80 12.04 -2.49 -14.56
C HIS A 80 10.68 -2.14 -13.97
N THR A 81 10.35 -2.57 -12.75
CA THR A 81 9.08 -2.26 -12.08
C THR A 81 9.35 -1.77 -10.66
N LYS A 82 10.02 -0.63 -10.55
CA LYS A 82 10.21 0.04 -9.25
C LYS A 82 8.91 0.73 -8.88
N LEU A 83 8.14 0.11 -7.99
CA LEU A 83 6.95 0.69 -7.40
C LEU A 83 7.33 1.41 -6.09
N PRO A 84 7.44 2.75 -6.06
CA PRO A 84 7.75 3.46 -4.84
C PRO A 84 6.59 3.35 -3.85
N VAL A 85 6.92 3.01 -2.60
CA VAL A 85 5.97 2.89 -1.50
C VAL A 85 6.41 3.87 -0.42
N ILE A 86 5.52 4.81 -0.07
CA ILE A 86 5.70 5.72 1.05
C ILE A 86 4.83 5.22 2.19
N MET A 87 5.47 4.88 3.30
CA MET A 87 4.78 4.56 4.54
C MET A 87 4.32 5.85 5.22
N VAL A 88 3.03 5.95 5.49
CA VAL A 88 2.42 7.07 6.19
C VAL A 88 1.79 6.51 7.46
N SER A 89 2.04 7.10 8.62
CA SER A 89 1.32 6.71 9.83
C SER A 89 1.06 7.96 10.67
N ALA A 90 -0.16 8.11 11.16
CA ALA A 90 -0.57 9.26 11.94
C ALA A 90 0.10 9.31 13.33
N LYS A 91 0.72 8.21 13.78
CA LYS A 91 1.40 8.11 15.06
C LYS A 91 2.91 8.30 14.89
N ALA A 92 3.45 9.31 15.57
CA ALA A 92 4.87 9.69 15.49
C ALA A 92 5.81 8.48 15.71
N PRO A 93 6.97 8.42 15.03
CA PRO A 93 7.85 7.24 14.96
C PRO A 93 8.56 6.88 16.28
N MET A 94 8.22 7.50 17.41
CA MET A 94 8.92 7.26 18.67
C MET A 94 8.64 5.88 19.29
N GLU A 95 7.61 5.17 18.82
CA GLU A 95 7.17 3.88 19.39
C GLU A 95 7.18 2.71 18.40
N VAL A 96 7.26 2.98 17.08
CA VAL A 96 7.02 1.96 16.05
C VAL A 96 8.17 0.93 15.96
N ALA A 97 9.39 1.30 16.36
CA ALA A 97 10.53 0.37 16.41
C ALA A 97 10.69 -0.34 17.77
N ALA A 98 10.22 0.26 18.87
CA ALA A 98 10.44 -0.28 20.21
C ALA A 98 9.44 -1.39 20.58
N LEU A 99 8.22 -1.37 20.05
CA LEU A 99 7.19 -2.36 20.38
C LEU A 99 7.31 -3.68 19.60
N GLN A 100 7.83 -3.68 18.36
CA GLN A 100 8.12 -4.94 17.64
C GLN A 100 9.17 -5.80 18.38
N SER A 101 10.12 -5.16 19.09
CA SER A 101 11.09 -5.88 19.93
C SER A 101 10.46 -6.56 21.16
N TYR A 102 9.27 -6.14 21.59
CA TYR A 102 8.61 -6.73 22.77
C TYR A 102 7.64 -7.87 22.41
N SER A 103 7.12 -7.91 21.17
CA SER A 103 6.23 -8.98 20.71
C SER A 103 6.95 -10.19 20.13
N ASP A 104 8.15 -10.02 19.55
CA ASP A 104 9.00 -11.13 19.10
C ASP A 104 9.81 -11.71 20.27
N GLY A 105 9.09 -12.05 21.34
CA GLY A 105 9.60 -12.53 22.61
C GLY A 105 10.77 -13.48 22.45
N CYS A 106 11.94 -12.99 22.84
CA CYS A 106 13.06 -13.81 23.23
C CYS A 106 12.64 -14.58 24.50
N SER A 107 12.24 -15.84 24.33
CA SER A 107 12.28 -16.94 25.31
C SER A 107 12.14 -18.25 24.56
#